data_AF-A0AAV4JU79-F1
#
_entry.id   AF-A0AAV4JU79-F1
#
_cell.length_a   1.000
_cell.length_b   1.000
_cell.length_c   1.000
_cell.angle_alpha   90.00
_cell.angle_beta   90.00
_cell.angle_gamma   90.00
#
_symmetry.space_group_name_H-M   'P 1'
#
loop_
_entity.id
_entity.type
_entity.pdbx_description
1 polymer ?
#
loop_
_entity_poly.entity_id
_entity_poly.type
_entity_poly.pdbx_seq_one_letter_code
_entity_poly.pdbx_strand_id
1 'polypeptide(L)'
;MWIVLALSIVINLLSLISGDSTADYSECPDAWVVCPASQTCVKAFDEKKSWMKARSSCLDQDADLVRILDGDMNTFINGLLNTTANRKYWIGLHDRKTENDFVWLNDTTTANYTSWAKGQPNNFKTKRVPMGQDCAEIGTFAPNWQDDWCTRKSHYICERPKFPPPQCPPDDWKENPTSKTCIKLIKSKKSWKAARAFCKQQNADLLKVPDAATNAFASSVINNNKMYVWTGVHDRDEEGKYFWLDEVKEVNYTNWDTDQPNNYRNQDCMCLLGPKWHDHFCTKPLWFLCERRKRSFIHSAVRCEDGWTPSPESGTCVKIFVSRKETWSDARKVCAGPNGGDLVKIVNDEMNTFINGESKAPRGPLCFGVNANVQLRARNSSNWVGR
;
A
#
# COMPACT_ATOMS: atom_id res chain seq x y z
N MET A 1 -0.02 -25.36 -51.18
CA MET A 1 -1.48 -25.45 -51.07
C MET A 1 -1.78 -25.73 -49.59
N TRP A 2 -2.38 -24.76 -48.90
CA TRP A 2 -2.65 -24.81 -47.46
C TRP A 2 -3.95 -25.59 -47.20
N ILE A 3 -3.97 -26.46 -46.20
CA ILE A 3 -5.21 -27.00 -45.62
C ILE A 3 -5.41 -26.30 -44.26
N VAL A 4 -6.46 -25.51 -44.21
CA VAL A 4 -6.97 -24.82 -43.02
C VAL A 4 -7.85 -25.82 -42.26
N LEU A 5 -7.55 -26.06 -40.98
CA LEU A 5 -8.47 -26.70 -40.05
C LEU A 5 -8.98 -25.65 -39.07
N ALA A 6 -10.25 -25.29 -39.24
CA ALA A 6 -11.01 -24.44 -38.33
C ALA A 6 -11.37 -25.24 -37.06
N LEU A 7 -11.01 -24.70 -35.90
CA LEU A 7 -11.44 -25.20 -34.60
C LEU A 7 -12.62 -24.34 -34.12
N SER A 8 -13.83 -24.89 -34.20
CA SER A 8 -15.00 -24.39 -33.50
C SER A 8 -14.95 -24.86 -32.05
N ILE A 9 -14.61 -23.96 -31.13
CA ILE A 9 -14.77 -24.17 -29.69
C ILE A 9 -16.01 -23.40 -29.24
N VAL A 10 -17.09 -24.13 -29.02
CA VAL A 10 -18.25 -23.65 -28.27
C VAL A 10 -17.93 -23.86 -26.79
N ILE A 11 -17.47 -22.80 -26.11
CA ILE A 11 -17.49 -22.76 -24.63
C ILE A 11 -18.73 -21.96 -24.23
N ASN A 12 -19.70 -22.68 -23.67
CA ASN A 12 -20.78 -22.12 -22.86
C ASN A 12 -20.15 -21.38 -21.66
N LEU A 13 -20.06 -20.06 -21.76
CA LEU A 13 -19.78 -19.16 -20.64
C LEU A 13 -21.08 -18.99 -19.83
N LEU A 14 -21.37 -19.96 -18.97
CA LEU A 14 -22.25 -19.74 -17.83
C LEU A 14 -21.45 -18.98 -16.76
N SER A 15 -21.69 -17.66 -16.73
CA SER A 15 -21.67 -16.79 -15.55
C SER A 15 -20.77 -17.19 -14.38
N LEU A 16 -19.49 -16.80 -14.42
CA LEU A 16 -18.76 -16.41 -13.22
C LEU A 16 -18.96 -14.90 -13.03
N ILE A 17 -20.14 -14.54 -12.52
CA ILE A 17 -20.28 -13.27 -11.81
C ILE A 17 -19.56 -13.50 -10.49
N SER A 18 -18.26 -13.17 -10.42
CA SER A 18 -17.66 -12.89 -9.13
C SER A 18 -18.34 -11.63 -8.63
N GLY A 19 -19.40 -11.81 -7.84
CA GLY A 19 -19.96 -10.76 -7.03
C GLY A 19 -18.81 -10.12 -6.27
N ASP A 20 -18.58 -8.83 -6.53
CA ASP A 20 -17.75 -7.96 -5.70
C ASP A 20 -18.34 -8.06 -4.30
N SER A 21 -17.78 -8.97 -3.49
CA SER A 21 -18.20 -9.13 -2.10
C SER A 21 -17.93 -7.79 -1.45
N THR A 22 -19.00 -7.13 -1.04
CA THR A 22 -18.95 -6.03 -0.09
C THR A 22 -18.28 -6.59 1.18
N ALA A 23 -16.96 -6.58 1.22
CA ALA A 23 -16.22 -6.93 2.43
C ALA A 23 -16.74 -6.00 3.53
N ASP A 24 -17.38 -6.58 4.53
CA ASP A 24 -17.91 -5.84 5.66
C ASP A 24 -16.71 -5.27 6.44
N TYR A 25 -16.46 -3.97 6.26
CA TYR A 25 -15.33 -3.28 6.88
C TYR A 25 -15.48 -3.12 8.41
N SER A 26 -16.51 -3.73 9.03
CA SER A 26 -16.69 -3.83 10.47
C SER A 26 -16.08 -5.10 11.09
N GLU A 27 -15.73 -6.09 10.27
CA GLU A 27 -15.19 -7.37 10.70
C GLU A 27 -13.73 -7.56 10.27
N CYS A 28 -13.03 -8.47 10.93
CA CYS A 28 -11.68 -8.83 10.50
C CYS A 28 -11.73 -9.57 9.16
N PRO A 29 -10.74 -9.37 8.27
CA PRO A 29 -10.69 -10.12 7.01
C PRO A 29 -10.71 -11.63 7.25
N ASP A 30 -11.07 -12.41 6.23
CA ASP A 30 -11.13 -13.87 6.33
C ASP A 30 -9.87 -14.48 6.97
N ALA A 31 -10.10 -15.35 7.96
CA ALA A 31 -9.10 -16.02 8.80
C ALA A 31 -8.25 -15.10 9.70
N TRP A 32 -8.63 -13.85 9.91
CA TRP A 32 -8.13 -13.00 10.99
C TRP A 32 -9.08 -13.03 12.18
N VAL A 33 -8.53 -13.00 13.39
CA VAL A 33 -9.30 -13.08 14.65
C VAL A 33 -9.27 -11.71 15.33
N VAL A 34 -10.44 -11.24 15.77
CA VAL A 34 -10.54 -10.03 16.59
C VAL A 34 -9.91 -10.29 17.95
N CYS A 35 -8.93 -9.46 18.34
CA CYS A 35 -8.51 -9.38 19.73
C CYS A 35 -9.54 -8.57 20.54
N PRO A 36 -10.16 -9.16 21.59
CA PRO A 36 -11.14 -8.43 22.40
C PRO A 36 -10.55 -7.24 23.17
N ALA A 37 -9.29 -7.33 23.58
CA ALA A 37 -8.62 -6.30 24.39
C ALA A 37 -8.21 -5.08 23.57
N SER A 38 -7.43 -5.29 22.50
CA SER A 38 -6.91 -4.21 21.65
C SER A 38 -7.90 -3.75 20.57
N GLN A 39 -8.97 -4.52 20.32
CA GLN A 39 -9.88 -4.34 19.18
C GLN A 39 -9.13 -4.32 17.83
N THR A 40 -8.00 -5.02 17.72
CA THR A 40 -7.26 -5.22 16.47
C THR A 40 -7.58 -6.58 15.85
N CYS A 41 -7.21 -6.78 14.59
CA CYS A 41 -7.30 -8.05 13.90
C CYS A 41 -5.93 -8.72 13.91
N VAL A 42 -5.87 -9.96 14.36
CA VAL A 42 -4.65 -10.73 14.52
C VAL A 42 -4.72 -12.03 13.73
N LYS A 43 -3.61 -12.41 13.09
CA LYS A 43 -3.50 -13.67 12.36
C LYS A 43 -2.12 -14.28 12.52
N ALA A 44 -2.07 -15.57 12.86
CA ALA A 44 -0.85 -16.36 12.87
C ALA A 44 -0.67 -17.06 11.52
N PHE A 45 0.55 -17.02 10.99
CA PHE A 45 0.91 -17.61 9.70
C PHE A 45 1.76 -18.86 9.88
N ASP A 46 1.39 -19.92 9.17
CA ASP A 46 2.07 -21.22 9.22
C ASP A 46 3.37 -21.26 8.38
N GLU A 47 3.63 -20.28 7.53
CA GLU A 47 4.89 -20.16 6.81
C GLU A 47 6.04 -19.76 7.75
N LYS A 48 7.24 -20.31 7.51
CA LYS A 48 8.44 -19.94 8.29
C LYS A 48 9.32 -18.93 7.55
N LYS A 49 9.50 -17.75 8.14
CA LYS A 49 10.29 -16.64 7.58
C LYS A 49 11.30 -16.10 8.61
N SER A 50 12.36 -15.44 8.13
CA SER A 50 13.19 -14.60 9.01
C SER A 50 12.39 -13.42 9.52
N TRP A 51 12.78 -12.82 10.63
CA TRP A 51 12.02 -11.74 11.26
C TRP A 51 11.71 -10.61 10.26
N MET A 52 12.71 -10.17 9.49
CA MET A 52 12.52 -9.14 8.44
C MET A 52 11.52 -9.56 7.36
N LYS A 53 11.53 -10.83 6.94
CA LYS A 53 10.63 -11.34 5.89
C LYS A 53 9.23 -11.62 6.41
N ALA A 54 9.11 -12.00 7.68
CA ALA A 54 7.85 -12.10 8.37
C ALA A 54 7.18 -10.73 8.46
N ARG A 55 7.95 -9.70 8.88
CA ARG A 55 7.49 -8.32 8.91
C ARG A 55 7.02 -7.81 7.55
N SER A 56 7.83 -8.01 6.50
CA SER A 56 7.42 -7.68 5.13
C SER A 56 6.12 -8.38 4.74
N SER A 57 5.96 -9.65 5.09
CA SER A 57 4.72 -10.41 4.80
C SER A 57 3.49 -9.91 5.57
N CYS A 58 3.67 -9.29 6.73
CA CYS A 58 2.59 -8.60 7.43
C CYS A 58 2.25 -7.28 6.73
N LEU A 59 3.27 -6.50 6.33
CA LEU A 59 3.09 -5.25 5.60
C LEU A 59 2.35 -5.45 4.27
N ASP A 60 2.62 -6.54 3.56
CA ASP A 60 1.91 -6.93 2.33
C ASP A 60 0.40 -7.16 2.55
N GLN A 61 -0.02 -7.36 3.80
CA GLN A 61 -1.41 -7.58 4.20
C GLN A 61 -2.01 -6.38 4.93
N ASP A 62 -1.44 -5.18 4.76
CA ASP A 62 -1.83 -3.96 5.47
C ASP A 62 -1.82 -4.16 7.01
N ALA A 63 -0.82 -4.90 7.50
CA ALA A 63 -0.58 -5.25 8.90
C ALA A 63 0.90 -4.97 9.27
N ASP A 64 1.30 -5.22 10.51
CA ASP A 64 2.72 -5.36 10.89
C ASP A 64 2.86 -6.58 11.84
N LEU A 65 4.07 -6.95 12.25
CA LEU A 65 4.23 -7.96 13.30
C LEU A 65 3.52 -7.50 14.58
N VAL A 66 2.89 -8.45 15.27
CA VAL A 66 2.06 -8.14 16.45
C VAL A 66 2.85 -7.46 17.57
N ARG A 67 2.21 -6.46 18.20
CA ARG A 67 2.72 -5.86 19.43
C ARG A 67 1.92 -6.38 20.62
N ILE A 68 2.62 -6.78 21.68
CA ILE A 68 2.00 -7.28 22.90
C ILE A 68 2.26 -6.27 24.00
N LEU A 69 1.32 -5.33 24.18
CA LEU A 69 1.52 -4.17 25.05
C LEU A 69 1.05 -4.38 26.50
N ASP A 70 0.33 -5.46 26.77
CA ASP A 70 -0.19 -5.81 28.08
C ASP A 70 -0.41 -7.33 28.25
N GLY A 71 -0.80 -7.72 29.46
CA GLY A 71 -1.05 -9.12 29.81
C GLY A 71 -2.29 -9.72 29.15
N ASP A 72 -3.28 -8.91 28.80
CA ASP A 72 -4.51 -9.37 28.15
C ASP A 72 -4.22 -9.77 26.71
N MET A 73 -3.46 -8.94 25.98
CA MET A 73 -2.96 -9.25 24.65
C MET A 73 -2.05 -10.47 24.68
N ASN A 74 -1.16 -10.60 25.68
CA ASN A 74 -0.30 -11.78 25.80
C ASN A 74 -1.11 -13.07 26.00
N THR A 75 -2.16 -13.01 26.83
CA THR A 75 -3.07 -14.13 27.08
C THR A 75 -3.86 -14.49 25.82
N PHE A 76 -4.40 -13.48 25.12
CA PHE A 76 -5.11 -13.67 23.86
C PHE A 76 -4.23 -14.35 22.79
N ILE A 77 -3.00 -13.86 22.59
CA ILE A 77 -2.07 -14.46 21.62
C ILE A 77 -1.78 -15.92 21.98
N ASN A 78 -1.51 -16.23 23.24
CA ASN A 78 -1.28 -17.63 23.64
C ASN A 78 -2.50 -18.53 23.43
N GLY A 79 -3.73 -18.02 23.59
CA GLY A 79 -4.96 -18.74 23.28
C GLY A 79 -5.21 -18.93 21.79
N LEU A 80 -4.78 -17.99 20.96
CA LEU A 80 -4.85 -18.07 19.49
C LEU A 80 -3.91 -19.15 18.93
N LEU A 81 -2.76 -19.34 19.56
CA LEU A 81 -1.75 -20.30 19.11
C LEU A 81 -2.11 -21.72 19.58
N ASN A 82 -2.15 -22.68 18.65
CA ASN A 82 -2.25 -24.09 19.01
C ASN A 82 -0.89 -24.59 19.55
N THR A 83 -0.63 -24.32 20.83
CA THR A 83 0.67 -24.57 21.51
C THR A 83 1.00 -26.05 21.68
N THR A 84 0.07 -26.97 21.39
CA THR A 84 0.32 -28.43 21.40
C THR A 84 1.37 -28.88 20.36
N ALA A 85 1.72 -28.04 19.38
CA ALA A 85 2.60 -28.38 18.27
C ALA A 85 4.07 -27.92 18.41
N ASN A 86 4.54 -27.46 19.58
CA ASN A 86 5.91 -26.95 19.80
C ASN A 86 6.34 -25.91 18.75
N ARG A 87 5.39 -25.09 18.29
CA ARG A 87 5.60 -24.04 17.29
C ARG A 87 6.03 -22.74 17.99
N LYS A 88 6.84 -21.96 17.28
CA LYS A 88 7.34 -20.65 17.70
C LYS A 88 7.07 -19.60 16.64
N TYR A 89 6.76 -18.39 17.07
CA TYR A 89 6.24 -17.31 16.24
C TYR A 89 6.97 -16.00 16.54
N TRP A 90 7.48 -15.34 15.51
CA TRP A 90 7.97 -13.98 15.60
C TRP A 90 6.87 -13.02 16.04
N ILE A 91 7.23 -12.13 16.95
CA ILE A 91 6.47 -10.94 17.36
C ILE A 91 7.27 -9.69 16.99
N GLY A 92 6.66 -8.50 17.10
CA GLY A 92 7.27 -7.24 16.67
C GLY A 92 8.41 -6.71 17.56
N LEU A 93 8.74 -7.38 18.66
CA LEU A 93 9.73 -6.94 19.63
C LEU A 93 11.15 -7.33 19.21
N HIS A 94 12.08 -6.39 19.30
CA HIS A 94 13.50 -6.59 18.96
C HIS A 94 14.39 -5.56 19.67
N ASP A 95 15.67 -5.85 19.87
CA ASP A 95 16.67 -4.92 20.44
C ASP A 95 17.87 -4.73 19.47
N ARG A 96 17.62 -4.91 18.17
CA ARG A 96 18.60 -4.87 17.06
C ARG A 96 19.50 -3.63 17.04
N LYS A 97 19.10 -2.54 17.70
CA LYS A 97 19.84 -1.27 17.76
C LYS A 97 20.75 -1.19 18.99
N THR A 98 20.23 -1.58 20.14
CA THR A 98 20.90 -1.45 21.44
C THR A 98 20.53 -2.68 22.25
N GLU A 99 21.53 -3.51 22.50
CA GLU A 99 21.41 -4.71 23.32
C GLU A 99 20.71 -4.46 24.67
N ASN A 100 19.74 -5.30 25.03
CA ASN A 100 18.84 -5.19 26.19
C ASN A 100 17.84 -4.02 26.15
N ASP A 101 17.81 -3.21 25.09
CA ASP A 101 16.82 -2.15 24.87
C ASP A 101 15.79 -2.61 23.83
N PHE A 102 14.90 -3.51 24.27
CA PHE A 102 13.87 -4.07 23.40
C PHE A 102 12.80 -3.04 23.08
N VAL A 103 12.58 -2.80 21.80
CA VAL A 103 11.59 -1.87 21.24
C VAL A 103 10.62 -2.60 20.32
N TRP A 104 9.40 -2.07 20.18
CA TRP A 104 8.41 -2.61 19.26
C TRP A 104 8.58 -2.00 17.87
N LEU A 105 8.81 -2.82 16.84
CA LEU A 105 8.80 -2.40 15.44
C LEU A 105 9.70 -1.18 15.18
N ASN A 106 9.10 0.01 14.96
CA ASN A 106 9.81 1.27 14.71
C ASN A 106 9.68 2.24 15.90
N ASP A 107 9.14 1.81 17.04
CA ASP A 107 9.09 2.61 18.26
C ASP A 107 10.52 2.89 18.73
N THR A 108 10.73 4.07 19.30
CA THR A 108 12.04 4.51 19.82
C THR A 108 12.11 4.41 21.34
N THR A 109 11.06 3.90 21.98
CA THR A 109 10.94 3.76 23.43
C THR A 109 10.99 2.30 23.81
N THR A 110 11.77 1.98 24.84
CA THR A 110 11.85 0.64 25.43
C THR A 110 10.46 0.12 25.77
N ALA A 111 10.23 -1.18 25.54
CA ALA A 111 8.97 -1.82 25.82
C ALA A 111 8.64 -1.80 27.33
N ASN A 112 7.52 -1.15 27.68
CA ASN A 112 7.06 -1.07 29.07
C ASN A 112 6.53 -2.41 29.60
N TYR A 113 5.88 -3.19 28.74
CA TYR A 113 5.41 -4.54 29.07
C TYR A 113 6.30 -5.57 28.41
N THR A 114 6.75 -6.54 29.21
CA THR A 114 7.46 -7.73 28.72
C THR A 114 6.97 -9.00 29.41
N SER A 115 7.06 -10.12 28.71
CA SER A 115 6.70 -11.44 29.25
C SER A 115 7.82 -12.46 29.01
N TRP A 116 9.07 -12.11 29.32
CA TRP A 116 10.22 -12.98 29.10
C TRP A 116 10.16 -14.28 29.90
N ALA A 117 10.63 -15.38 29.31
CA ALA A 117 10.77 -16.65 30.00
C ALA A 117 11.92 -16.57 31.01
N LYS A 118 11.94 -17.49 31.98
CA LYS A 118 13.02 -17.54 32.97
C LYS A 118 14.37 -17.70 32.27
N GLY A 119 15.25 -16.72 32.46
CA GLY A 119 16.58 -16.69 31.83
C GLY A 119 16.61 -16.11 30.42
N GLN A 120 15.54 -15.45 29.98
CA GLN A 120 15.48 -14.65 28.75
C GLN A 120 15.29 -13.16 29.07
N PRO A 121 15.64 -12.25 28.14
CA PRO A 121 16.46 -12.51 26.94
C PRO A 121 17.89 -12.88 27.36
N ASN A 122 18.56 -13.76 26.62
CA ASN A 122 19.88 -14.27 26.99
C ASN A 122 21.00 -13.85 26.05
N ASN A 123 20.65 -13.24 24.91
CA ASN A 123 21.56 -12.79 23.89
C ASN A 123 22.60 -13.86 23.52
N PHE A 124 22.13 -15.06 23.16
CA PHE A 124 23.03 -16.17 22.92
C PHE A 124 23.95 -15.91 21.72
N LYS A 125 25.26 -15.94 21.96
CA LYS A 125 26.31 -15.70 20.96
C LYS A 125 27.05 -16.98 20.63
N THR A 126 27.43 -17.12 19.36
CA THR A 126 28.35 -18.18 18.91
C THR A 126 29.49 -17.57 18.12
N LYS A 127 30.58 -18.33 17.94
CA LYS A 127 31.67 -17.91 17.03
C LYS A 127 31.19 -17.59 15.60
N ARG A 128 30.06 -18.16 15.16
CA ARG A 128 29.48 -17.94 13.81
C ARG A 128 28.50 -16.77 13.76
N VAL A 129 27.87 -16.44 14.89
CA VAL A 129 26.89 -15.35 15.00
C VAL A 129 27.26 -14.53 16.23
N PRO A 130 28.25 -13.62 16.12
CA PRO A 130 28.79 -12.89 17.26
C PRO A 130 27.90 -11.73 17.71
N MET A 131 26.95 -11.31 16.86
CA MET A 131 26.13 -10.12 17.11
C MET A 131 25.14 -10.35 18.26
N GLY A 132 24.61 -11.56 18.41
CA GLY A 132 23.61 -11.83 19.44
C GLY A 132 22.25 -12.23 18.89
N GLN A 133 21.35 -12.59 19.79
CA GLN A 133 19.94 -12.84 19.48
C GLN A 133 19.16 -11.55 19.73
N ASP A 134 18.58 -10.97 18.67
CA ASP A 134 18.01 -9.62 18.78
C ASP A 134 16.50 -9.56 18.50
N CYS A 135 15.85 -10.69 18.18
CA CYS A 135 14.45 -10.72 17.76
C CYS A 135 13.62 -11.63 18.66
N ALA A 136 12.49 -11.15 19.15
CA ALA A 136 11.67 -11.91 20.09
C ALA A 136 10.68 -12.84 19.38
N GLU A 137 10.46 -14.01 19.97
CA GLU A 137 9.44 -14.96 19.58
C GLU A 137 8.67 -15.53 20.79
N ILE A 138 7.44 -15.97 20.53
CA ILE A 138 6.55 -16.63 21.49
C ILE A 138 6.29 -18.08 21.05
N GLY A 139 6.06 -18.99 22.02
CA GLY A 139 5.58 -20.35 21.75
C GLY A 139 6.41 -21.44 22.43
N THR A 140 7.75 -21.41 22.33
CA THR A 140 8.61 -22.44 22.93
C THR A 140 8.54 -22.45 24.46
N PHE A 141 8.48 -21.27 25.09
CA PHE A 141 8.28 -21.12 26.52
C PHE A 141 6.91 -20.50 26.83
N ALA A 142 5.89 -20.78 26.01
CA ALA A 142 4.54 -20.24 26.21
C ALA A 142 4.08 -20.38 27.68
N PRO A 143 3.54 -19.31 28.30
CA PRO A 143 3.07 -18.08 27.67
C PRO A 143 4.16 -17.00 27.46
N ASN A 144 5.41 -17.30 27.81
CA ASN A 144 6.51 -16.35 27.84
C ASN A 144 7.33 -16.34 26.55
N TRP A 145 8.12 -15.28 26.39
CA TRP A 145 8.90 -14.98 25.19
C TRP A 145 10.37 -15.35 25.36
N GLN A 146 11.07 -15.47 24.23
CA GLN A 146 12.53 -15.57 24.16
C GLN A 146 13.05 -14.71 23.02
N ASP A 147 14.31 -14.33 23.07
CA ASP A 147 15.06 -13.80 21.93
C ASP A 147 15.65 -14.94 21.09
N ASP A 148 15.72 -14.73 19.78
CA ASP A 148 16.42 -15.62 18.85
C ASP A 148 17.07 -14.82 17.71
N TRP A 149 17.99 -15.45 16.98
CA TRP A 149 18.66 -14.82 15.86
C TRP A 149 17.64 -14.45 14.79
N CYS A 150 17.52 -13.16 14.47
CA CYS A 150 16.56 -12.62 13.50
C CYS A 150 16.59 -13.30 12.11
N THR A 151 17.71 -13.94 11.78
CA THR A 151 17.92 -14.67 10.51
C THR A 151 17.33 -16.08 10.50
N ARG A 152 16.99 -16.65 11.67
CA ARG A 152 16.32 -17.95 11.75
C ARG A 152 14.91 -17.87 11.19
N LYS A 153 14.41 -19.00 10.74
CA LYS A 153 13.04 -19.11 10.26
C LYS A 153 12.11 -19.51 11.40
N SER A 154 11.13 -18.67 11.67
CA SER A 154 10.06 -18.92 12.65
C SER A 154 8.72 -18.66 11.96
N HIS A 155 7.64 -19.19 12.53
CA HIS A 155 6.30 -18.73 12.14
C HIS A 155 6.15 -17.26 12.54
N TYR A 156 5.04 -16.60 12.22
CA TYR A 156 4.89 -15.19 12.57
C TYR A 156 3.43 -14.80 12.78
N ILE A 157 3.23 -13.77 13.60
CA ILE A 157 1.91 -13.26 13.91
C ILE A 157 1.84 -11.81 13.43
N CYS A 158 0.85 -11.53 12.60
CA CYS A 158 0.57 -10.19 12.15
C CYS A 158 -0.59 -9.59 12.94
N GLU A 159 -0.53 -8.29 13.15
CA GLU A 159 -1.58 -7.46 13.72
C GLU A 159 -1.88 -6.32 12.76
N ARG A 160 -3.16 -6.08 12.53
CA ARG A 160 -3.66 -4.92 11.81
C ARG A 160 -4.78 -4.27 12.63
N PRO A 161 -4.96 -2.95 12.57
CA PRO A 161 -6.17 -2.34 13.08
C PRO A 161 -7.40 -3.04 12.50
N LYS A 162 -8.49 -3.15 13.28
CA LYS A 162 -9.81 -3.19 12.64
C LYS A 162 -9.87 -1.99 11.72
N PHE A 163 -10.31 -2.17 10.48
CA PHE A 163 -10.38 -1.03 9.56
C PHE A 163 -11.15 0.10 10.27
N PRO A 164 -10.57 1.29 10.48
CA PRO A 164 -11.43 2.43 10.79
C PRO A 164 -12.40 2.55 9.61
N PRO A 165 -13.65 2.98 9.86
CA PRO A 165 -14.64 3.11 8.79
C PRO A 165 -13.99 3.90 7.66
N PRO A 166 -14.01 3.41 6.40
CA PRO A 166 -13.35 4.08 5.29
C PRO A 166 -13.68 5.58 5.33
N GLN A 167 -12.67 6.45 5.29
CA GLN A 167 -12.85 7.91 5.28
C GLN A 167 -12.41 8.49 3.94
N CYS A 168 -12.79 9.75 3.70
CA CYS A 168 -12.23 10.49 2.59
C CYS A 168 -10.80 10.97 2.87
N PRO A 169 -9.93 11.03 1.84
CA PRO A 169 -8.57 11.51 2.05
C PRO A 169 -8.53 12.90 2.68
N PRO A 170 -7.48 13.20 3.47
CA PRO A 170 -7.15 14.58 3.77
C PRO A 170 -6.93 15.35 2.44
N ASP A 171 -6.94 16.69 2.50
CA ASP A 171 -6.87 17.60 1.35
C ASP A 171 -8.20 17.81 0.60
N ASP A 172 -9.23 18.32 1.30
CA ASP A 172 -10.49 18.83 0.70
C ASP A 172 -11.37 17.80 -0.04
N TRP A 173 -11.13 16.50 0.13
CA TRP A 173 -12.07 15.48 -0.35
C TRP A 173 -13.32 15.46 0.52
N LYS A 174 -14.48 15.69 -0.08
CA LYS A 174 -15.77 15.68 0.60
C LYS A 174 -16.49 14.37 0.37
N GLU A 175 -17.07 13.82 1.44
CA GLU A 175 -17.86 12.60 1.37
C GLU A 175 -19.20 12.85 0.65
N ASN A 176 -19.46 12.11 -0.42
CA ASN A 176 -20.76 12.07 -1.07
C ASN A 176 -21.74 11.24 -0.22
N PRO A 177 -22.84 11.83 0.28
CA PRO A 177 -23.80 11.14 1.14
C PRO A 177 -24.49 9.94 0.48
N THR A 178 -24.61 9.94 -0.86
CA THR A 178 -25.41 8.96 -1.60
C THR A 178 -24.58 7.79 -2.10
N SER A 179 -23.43 8.06 -2.71
CA SER A 179 -22.56 7.03 -3.30
C SER A 179 -21.49 6.50 -2.33
N LYS A 180 -21.37 7.07 -1.12
CA LYS A 180 -20.29 6.79 -0.15
C LYS A 180 -18.89 6.92 -0.77
N THR A 181 -18.74 7.71 -1.83
CA THR A 181 -17.45 8.06 -2.45
C THR A 181 -16.96 9.42 -1.94
N CYS A 182 -15.76 9.78 -2.34
CA CYS A 182 -15.12 11.04 -2.01
C CYS A 182 -14.97 11.85 -3.28
N ILE A 183 -15.38 13.11 -3.21
CA ILE A 183 -15.37 14.04 -4.34
C ILE A 183 -14.48 15.22 -4.01
N LYS A 184 -13.64 15.64 -4.96
CA LYS A 184 -12.80 16.83 -4.83
C LYS A 184 -12.86 17.68 -6.10
N LEU A 185 -13.04 18.99 -5.90
CA LEU A 185 -12.93 19.99 -6.96
C LEU A 185 -11.46 20.33 -7.22
N ILE A 186 -11.00 20.10 -8.44
CA ILE A 186 -9.64 20.45 -8.86
C ILE A 186 -9.66 21.82 -9.55
N LYS A 187 -9.06 22.81 -8.90
CA LYS A 187 -8.98 24.20 -9.37
C LYS A 187 -7.86 24.45 -10.39
N SER A 188 -7.52 23.45 -11.21
CA SER A 188 -6.55 23.54 -12.32
C SER A 188 -7.27 23.26 -13.64
N LYS A 189 -7.34 24.23 -14.55
CA LYS A 189 -8.11 24.08 -15.79
C LYS A 189 -7.42 23.12 -16.77
N LYS A 190 -8.15 22.12 -17.29
CA LYS A 190 -7.66 21.08 -18.21
C LYS A 190 -8.74 20.68 -19.24
N SER A 191 -8.30 20.14 -20.38
CA SER A 191 -9.22 19.43 -21.29
C SER A 191 -9.77 18.17 -20.62
N TRP A 192 -10.89 17.65 -21.09
CA TRP A 192 -11.54 16.48 -20.48
C TRP A 192 -10.59 15.28 -20.34
N LYS A 193 -9.84 14.95 -21.41
CA LYS A 193 -8.85 13.86 -21.41
C LYS A 193 -7.73 14.09 -20.37
N ALA A 194 -7.23 15.33 -20.26
CA ALA A 194 -6.17 15.67 -19.32
C ALA A 194 -6.67 15.76 -17.86
N ALA A 195 -7.91 16.18 -17.65
CA ALA A 195 -8.60 16.15 -16.36
C ALA A 195 -8.76 14.71 -15.86
N ARG A 196 -9.22 13.81 -16.73
CA ARG A 196 -9.32 12.39 -16.44
C ARG A 196 -7.99 11.76 -16.05
N ALA A 197 -6.95 12.01 -16.85
CA ALA A 197 -5.59 11.54 -16.55
C ALA A 197 -5.09 12.04 -15.19
N PHE A 198 -5.39 13.30 -14.83
CA PHE A 198 -5.07 13.84 -13.52
C PHE A 198 -5.81 13.11 -12.39
N CYS A 199 -7.11 12.87 -12.52
CA CYS A 199 -7.86 12.11 -11.51
C CYS A 199 -7.27 10.69 -11.34
N LYS A 200 -6.92 10.02 -12.45
CA LYS A 200 -6.26 8.69 -12.40
C LYS A 200 -4.93 8.72 -11.65
N GLN A 201 -4.10 9.76 -11.83
CA GLN A 201 -2.85 9.94 -11.06
C GLN A 201 -3.11 10.11 -9.55
N GLN A 202 -4.27 10.63 -9.16
CA GLN A 202 -4.71 10.75 -7.77
C GLN A 202 -5.42 9.49 -7.25
N ASN A 203 -5.36 8.38 -8.00
CA ASN A 203 -6.06 7.13 -7.70
C ASN A 203 -7.58 7.33 -7.55
N ALA A 204 -8.12 8.14 -8.47
CA ALA A 204 -9.52 8.55 -8.64
C ALA A 204 -9.91 8.45 -10.14
N ASP A 205 -11.12 8.83 -10.51
CA ASP A 205 -11.49 9.12 -11.90
C ASP A 205 -12.38 10.38 -11.95
N LEU A 206 -12.81 10.84 -13.12
CA LEU A 206 -13.78 11.94 -13.20
C LEU A 206 -15.12 11.52 -12.56
N LEU A 207 -15.77 12.46 -11.88
CA LEU A 207 -17.00 12.23 -11.14
C LEU A 207 -18.13 11.67 -12.02
N LYS A 208 -18.76 10.58 -11.57
CA LYS A 208 -20.05 10.13 -12.10
C LYS A 208 -21.21 10.80 -11.37
N VAL A 209 -22.28 11.12 -12.08
CA VAL A 209 -23.47 11.75 -11.51
C VAL A 209 -24.69 10.87 -11.79
N PRO A 210 -24.87 9.76 -11.07
CA PRO A 210 -25.89 8.75 -11.38
C PRO A 210 -27.30 9.15 -10.94
N ASP A 211 -27.44 10.20 -10.12
CA ASP A 211 -28.71 10.62 -9.53
C ASP A 211 -28.73 12.10 -9.15
N ALA A 212 -29.93 12.59 -8.80
CA ALA A 212 -30.16 13.98 -8.39
C ALA A 212 -29.44 14.37 -7.11
N ALA A 213 -29.23 13.42 -6.19
CA ALA A 213 -28.54 13.67 -4.93
C ALA A 213 -27.05 13.95 -5.16
N THR A 214 -26.39 13.14 -5.99
CA THR A 214 -24.99 13.34 -6.41
C THR A 214 -24.85 14.63 -7.20
N ASN A 215 -25.82 14.97 -8.05
CA ASN A 215 -25.83 16.24 -8.79
C ASN A 215 -25.88 17.47 -7.87
N ALA A 216 -26.81 17.45 -6.90
CA ALA A 216 -26.94 18.53 -5.92
C ALA A 216 -25.68 18.65 -5.05
N PHE A 217 -25.10 17.51 -4.64
CA PHE A 217 -23.87 17.49 -3.87
C PHE A 217 -22.66 17.99 -4.69
N ALA A 218 -22.52 17.58 -5.95
CA ALA A 218 -21.49 18.11 -6.86
C ALA A 218 -21.57 19.64 -6.97
N SER A 219 -22.79 20.18 -7.09
CA SER A 219 -23.05 21.62 -7.14
C SER A 219 -22.62 22.34 -5.85
N SER A 220 -22.85 21.73 -4.68
CA SER A 220 -22.42 22.28 -3.39
C SER A 220 -20.91 22.21 -3.19
N VAL A 221 -20.24 21.21 -3.77
CA VAL A 221 -18.77 21.11 -3.79
C VAL A 221 -18.17 22.22 -4.67
N ILE A 222 -18.77 22.50 -5.82
CA ILE A 222 -18.35 23.58 -6.74
C ILE A 222 -18.52 24.95 -6.08
N ASN A 223 -19.67 25.18 -5.42
CA ASN A 223 -20.02 26.41 -4.72
C ASN A 223 -19.80 27.70 -5.55
N ASN A 224 -20.07 27.63 -6.86
CA ASN A 224 -19.99 28.75 -7.79
C ASN A 224 -20.82 28.44 -9.04
N ASN A 225 -21.89 29.20 -9.27
CA ASN A 225 -22.82 28.97 -10.39
C ASN A 225 -22.33 29.48 -11.75
N LYS A 226 -21.19 30.18 -11.82
CA LYS A 226 -20.60 30.69 -13.08
C LYS A 226 -19.44 29.82 -13.58
N MET A 227 -19.22 28.69 -12.93
CA MET A 227 -18.05 27.84 -13.12
C MET A 227 -18.42 26.61 -13.93
N TYR A 228 -17.84 26.45 -15.12
CA TYR A 228 -17.95 25.20 -15.89
C TYR A 228 -16.97 24.16 -15.34
N VAL A 229 -17.48 22.98 -15.01
CA VAL A 229 -16.72 21.92 -14.32
C VAL A 229 -16.94 20.56 -14.98
N TRP A 230 -15.88 19.93 -15.49
CA TRP A 230 -15.97 18.61 -16.11
C TRP A 230 -16.44 17.54 -15.13
N THR A 231 -17.23 16.61 -15.65
CA THR A 231 -17.59 15.32 -15.05
C THR A 231 -17.16 14.17 -15.97
N GLY A 232 -17.50 12.93 -15.61
CA GLY A 232 -17.13 11.74 -16.36
C GLY A 232 -17.99 11.38 -17.56
N VAL A 233 -19.08 12.11 -17.86
CA VAL A 233 -19.99 11.73 -18.96
C VAL A 233 -19.63 12.40 -20.28
N HIS A 234 -19.77 11.62 -21.35
CA HIS A 234 -19.51 12.02 -22.74
C HIS A 234 -20.31 11.14 -23.71
N ASP A 235 -20.49 11.60 -24.94
CA ASP A 235 -21.08 10.88 -26.07
C ASP A 235 -20.09 10.72 -27.24
N ARG A 236 -18.79 10.93 -26.95
CA ARG A 236 -17.66 10.78 -27.90
C ARG A 236 -17.63 9.48 -28.70
N ASP A 237 -18.23 8.41 -28.18
CA ASP A 237 -18.20 7.08 -28.80
C ASP A 237 -19.46 6.84 -29.66
N GLU A 238 -20.59 7.47 -29.32
CA GLU A 238 -21.84 7.43 -30.08
C GLU A 238 -22.64 8.71 -29.84
N GLU A 239 -22.68 9.58 -30.85
CA GLU A 239 -23.35 10.88 -30.81
C GLU A 239 -24.81 10.78 -30.32
N GLY A 240 -25.18 11.64 -29.37
CA GLY A 240 -26.52 11.64 -28.77
C GLY A 240 -26.77 10.56 -27.71
N LYS A 241 -25.80 9.66 -27.46
CA LYS A 241 -25.85 8.69 -26.36
C LYS A 241 -24.71 8.92 -25.39
N TYR A 242 -25.09 9.20 -24.15
CA TYR A 242 -24.14 9.59 -23.12
C TYR A 242 -23.72 8.40 -22.24
N PHE A 243 -22.42 8.25 -22.04
CA PHE A 243 -21.81 7.16 -21.27
C PHE A 243 -20.89 7.71 -20.18
N TRP A 244 -20.79 6.98 -19.06
CA TRP A 244 -19.82 7.29 -18.02
C TRP A 244 -18.44 6.68 -18.37
N LEU A 245 -17.46 7.52 -18.64
CA LEU A 245 -16.04 7.13 -18.70
C LEU A 245 -15.69 6.03 -19.72
N ASP A 246 -15.67 4.76 -19.30
CA ASP A 246 -15.41 3.60 -20.15
C ASP A 246 -16.58 2.59 -20.06
N GLU A 247 -17.72 3.00 -19.48
CA GLU A 247 -18.90 2.16 -19.35
C GLU A 247 -19.64 2.04 -20.67
N VAL A 248 -20.18 0.85 -20.93
CA VAL A 248 -20.95 0.55 -22.14
C VAL A 248 -22.44 0.79 -21.99
N LYS A 249 -22.90 1.12 -20.77
CA LYS A 249 -24.31 1.38 -20.48
C LYS A 249 -24.55 2.90 -20.50
N GLU A 250 -25.56 3.30 -21.26
CA GLU A 250 -26.01 4.69 -21.33
C GLU A 250 -26.45 5.21 -19.95
N VAL A 251 -26.26 6.51 -19.72
CA VAL A 251 -26.66 7.15 -18.48
C VAL A 251 -28.19 7.14 -18.33
N ASN A 252 -28.67 6.75 -17.14
CA ASN A 252 -30.11 6.72 -16.83
C ASN A 252 -30.62 8.03 -16.22
N TYR A 253 -29.72 8.87 -15.71
CA TYR A 253 -30.03 10.16 -15.09
C TYR A 253 -29.33 11.27 -15.87
N THR A 254 -30.07 12.34 -16.12
CA THR A 254 -29.57 13.56 -16.76
C THR A 254 -30.19 14.78 -16.11
N ASN A 255 -29.47 15.90 -16.07
CA ASN A 255 -30.01 17.18 -15.60
C ASN A 255 -29.57 18.34 -16.51
N TRP A 256 -29.81 18.18 -17.80
CA TRP A 256 -29.53 19.19 -18.81
C TRP A 256 -30.20 20.54 -18.49
N ASP A 257 -29.52 21.63 -18.86
CA ASP A 257 -30.12 22.96 -18.86
C ASP A 257 -31.12 23.10 -20.01
N THR A 258 -31.89 24.20 -19.99
CA THR A 258 -32.70 24.61 -21.14
C THR A 258 -31.82 24.69 -22.39
N ASP A 259 -32.28 24.12 -23.49
CA ASP A 259 -31.55 24.04 -24.77
C ASP A 259 -30.20 23.29 -24.70
N GLN A 260 -30.08 22.32 -23.80
CA GLN A 260 -28.94 21.38 -23.73
C GLN A 260 -29.43 19.91 -23.74
N PRO A 261 -28.62 18.96 -24.24
CA PRO A 261 -27.41 19.21 -25.02
C PRO A 261 -27.78 19.77 -26.39
N ASN A 262 -27.03 20.75 -26.91
CA ASN A 262 -27.32 21.35 -28.23
C ASN A 262 -26.40 20.84 -29.34
N ASN A 263 -25.42 20.01 -28.99
CA ASN A 263 -24.36 19.52 -29.84
C ASN A 263 -23.75 20.63 -30.73
N TYR A 264 -23.47 21.79 -30.13
CA TYR A 264 -23.02 22.94 -30.90
C TYR A 264 -21.63 22.70 -31.49
N ARG A 265 -21.57 22.35 -32.77
CA ARG A 265 -20.34 22.03 -33.51
C ARG A 265 -19.58 20.81 -32.92
N ASN A 266 -20.28 19.74 -32.54
CA ASN A 266 -19.68 18.49 -32.04
C ASN A 266 -19.12 18.64 -30.61
N GLN A 267 -20.02 18.86 -29.65
CA GLN A 267 -19.70 19.06 -28.25
C GLN A 267 -19.90 17.77 -27.45
N ASP A 268 -18.84 16.97 -27.35
CA ASP A 268 -19.05 15.59 -26.92
C ASP A 268 -18.83 15.32 -25.41
N CYS A 269 -18.51 16.36 -24.62
CA CYS A 269 -18.15 16.22 -23.20
C CYS A 269 -19.06 17.03 -22.30
N MET A 270 -19.56 16.42 -21.23
CA MET A 270 -20.47 17.10 -20.31
C MET A 270 -19.72 17.81 -19.18
N CYS A 271 -20.14 19.04 -18.91
CA CYS A 271 -19.76 19.78 -17.71
C CYS A 271 -20.98 20.29 -16.94
N LEU A 272 -20.78 20.57 -15.65
CA LEU A 272 -21.72 21.26 -14.80
C LEU A 272 -21.53 22.77 -14.89
N LEU A 273 -22.63 23.52 -14.99
CA LEU A 273 -22.71 24.96 -14.75
C LEU A 273 -23.81 25.19 -13.69
N GLY A 274 -23.40 25.53 -12.46
CA GLY A 274 -24.32 25.45 -11.33
C GLY A 274 -24.86 24.02 -11.18
N PRO A 275 -26.19 23.80 -11.07
CA PRO A 275 -26.76 22.46 -10.97
C PRO A 275 -27.02 21.79 -12.31
N LYS A 276 -26.85 22.48 -13.44
CA LYS A 276 -27.30 22.01 -14.76
C LYS A 276 -26.15 21.48 -15.61
N TRP A 277 -26.48 20.51 -16.46
CA TRP A 277 -25.54 19.88 -17.40
C TRP A 277 -25.52 20.66 -18.71
N HIS A 278 -24.31 20.81 -19.24
CA HIS A 278 -24.05 21.38 -20.55
C HIS A 278 -23.11 20.46 -21.31
N ASP A 279 -23.35 20.28 -22.59
CA ASP A 279 -22.39 19.68 -23.49
C ASP A 279 -21.39 20.75 -23.93
N HIS A 280 -20.13 20.36 -24.07
CA HIS A 280 -19.06 21.30 -24.34
C HIS A 280 -17.89 20.64 -25.06
N PHE A 281 -17.10 21.43 -25.78
CA PHE A 281 -15.94 20.92 -26.50
C PHE A 281 -14.94 20.31 -25.52
N CYS A 282 -14.68 19.01 -25.65
CA CYS A 282 -13.77 18.23 -24.79
C CYS A 282 -12.37 18.84 -24.65
N THR A 283 -11.92 19.64 -25.62
CA THR A 283 -10.60 20.28 -25.65
C THR A 283 -10.50 21.52 -24.76
N LYS A 284 -11.63 22.04 -24.26
CA LYS A 284 -11.65 23.30 -23.52
C LYS A 284 -11.07 23.15 -22.12
N PRO A 285 -10.26 24.12 -21.66
CA PRO A 285 -9.65 24.05 -20.35
C PRO A 285 -10.66 24.45 -19.27
N LEU A 286 -11.25 23.46 -18.61
CA LEU A 286 -12.19 23.66 -17.50
C LEU A 286 -11.65 23.06 -16.20
N TRP A 287 -12.19 23.52 -15.08
CA TRP A 287 -12.01 22.83 -13.81
C TRP A 287 -12.74 21.49 -13.83
N PHE A 288 -12.52 20.63 -12.84
CA PHE A 288 -13.09 19.28 -12.89
C PHE A 288 -13.26 18.66 -11.50
N LEU A 289 -14.20 17.73 -11.38
CA LEU A 289 -14.44 16.95 -10.18
C LEU A 289 -13.84 15.56 -10.33
N CYS A 290 -13.00 15.17 -9.38
CA CYS A 290 -12.55 13.79 -9.25
C CYS A 290 -13.39 13.06 -8.20
N GLU A 291 -13.63 11.78 -8.43
CA GLU A 291 -14.31 10.86 -7.53
C GLU A 291 -13.43 9.65 -7.23
N ARG A 292 -13.39 9.23 -5.96
CA ARG A 292 -12.70 8.00 -5.54
C ARG A 292 -13.45 7.32 -4.40
N ARG A 293 -13.25 6.02 -4.25
CA ARG A 293 -13.72 5.29 -3.05
C ARG A 293 -12.99 5.80 -1.80
N LYS A 294 -13.69 5.79 -0.67
CA LYS A 294 -13.09 5.97 0.66
C LYS A 294 -11.98 4.95 0.89
N ARG A 295 -10.98 5.30 1.69
CA ARG A 295 -9.89 4.39 2.06
C ARG A 295 -9.67 4.43 3.57
N SER A 296 -9.20 3.32 4.12
CA SER A 296 -8.65 3.31 5.46
C SER A 296 -7.25 3.92 5.40
N PHE A 297 -7.06 5.07 6.06
CA PHE A 297 -5.75 5.70 6.19
C PHE A 297 -4.99 4.99 7.31
N ILE A 298 -4.28 3.91 6.97
CA ILE A 298 -3.16 3.47 7.81
C ILE A 298 -2.01 4.42 7.50
N HIS A 299 -1.34 4.93 8.54
CA HIS A 299 -0.08 5.67 8.40
C HIS A 299 0.77 4.99 7.31
N SER A 300 1.22 5.78 6.32
CA SER A 300 1.68 5.30 5.02
C SER A 300 2.63 4.10 5.11
N ALA A 301 2.10 2.88 4.95
CA ALA A 301 2.92 1.76 4.52
C ALA A 301 3.36 2.09 3.10
N VAL A 302 4.66 2.35 2.92
CA VAL A 302 5.23 2.61 1.60
C VAL A 302 5.06 1.34 0.77
N ARG A 303 4.14 1.39 -0.21
CA ARG A 303 3.91 0.32 -1.17
C ARG A 303 4.96 0.39 -2.27
N CYS A 304 5.71 -0.69 -2.44
CA CYS A 304 6.74 -0.81 -3.46
C CYS A 304 6.22 -1.62 -4.65
N GLU A 305 6.75 -1.34 -5.85
CA GLU A 305 6.48 -2.15 -7.04
C GLU A 305 7.03 -3.58 -6.88
N ASP A 306 6.52 -4.53 -7.68
CA ASP A 306 6.97 -5.92 -7.64
C ASP A 306 8.49 -6.06 -7.78
N GLY A 307 9.10 -6.79 -6.84
CA GLY A 307 10.54 -7.00 -6.77
C GLY A 307 11.33 -5.82 -6.17
N TRP A 308 10.66 -4.84 -5.59
CA TRP A 308 11.24 -3.83 -4.71
C TRP A 308 10.82 -4.07 -3.26
N THR A 309 11.71 -3.82 -2.32
CA THR A 309 11.47 -4.02 -0.89
C THR A 309 11.39 -2.67 -0.19
N PRO A 310 10.36 -2.40 0.64
CA PRO A 310 10.30 -1.18 1.41
C PRO A 310 11.44 -1.13 2.42
N SER A 311 12.16 -0.01 2.46
CA SER A 311 13.10 0.28 3.52
C SER A 311 12.32 0.54 4.82
N PRO A 312 12.70 -0.08 5.95
CA PRO A 312 11.94 -0.02 7.21
C PRO A 312 11.61 1.38 7.76
N GLU A 313 12.38 2.41 7.39
CA GLU A 313 12.26 3.75 7.96
C GLU A 313 12.33 4.91 6.95
N SER A 314 13.04 4.77 5.83
CA SER A 314 13.25 5.90 4.90
C SER A 314 12.04 6.19 4.01
N GLY A 315 11.03 5.33 4.03
CA GLY A 315 9.91 5.39 3.11
C GLY A 315 10.33 5.26 1.64
N THR A 316 11.50 4.68 1.38
CA THR A 316 12.02 4.42 0.04
C THR A 316 11.97 2.94 -0.29
N CYS A 317 11.69 2.63 -1.54
CA CYS A 317 11.77 1.27 -2.06
C CYS A 317 13.19 0.98 -2.53
N VAL A 318 13.72 -0.20 -2.19
CA VAL A 318 15.06 -0.64 -2.57
C VAL A 318 15.02 -1.97 -3.30
N LYS A 319 15.82 -2.09 -4.35
CA LYS A 319 15.96 -3.31 -5.16
C LYS A 319 17.42 -3.72 -5.23
N ILE A 320 17.71 -4.94 -4.81
CA ILE A 320 19.08 -5.45 -4.72
C ILE A 320 19.34 -6.40 -5.88
N PHE A 321 20.29 -6.04 -6.74
CA PHE A 321 20.69 -6.85 -7.90
C PHE A 321 21.88 -7.76 -7.53
N VAL A 322 21.60 -8.92 -6.90
CA VAL A 322 22.64 -9.84 -6.39
C VAL A 322 23.41 -10.62 -7.47
N SER A 323 22.86 -10.73 -8.68
CA SER A 323 23.42 -11.53 -9.78
C SER A 323 24.14 -10.73 -10.86
N ARG A 324 24.17 -9.39 -10.75
CA ARG A 324 24.82 -8.50 -11.73
C ARG A 324 26.12 -7.95 -11.18
N LYS A 325 27.21 -8.08 -11.93
CA LYS A 325 28.50 -7.48 -11.62
C LYS A 325 28.71 -6.31 -12.57
N GLU A 326 28.67 -5.10 -12.04
CA GLU A 326 28.77 -3.86 -12.82
C GLU A 326 29.87 -2.97 -12.24
N THR A 327 30.41 -2.07 -13.06
CA THR A 327 31.19 -0.95 -12.53
C THR A 327 30.26 0.03 -11.81
N TRP A 328 30.78 0.87 -10.90
CA TRP A 328 29.96 1.87 -10.22
C TRP A 328 29.18 2.77 -11.21
N SER A 329 29.82 3.18 -12.31
CA SER A 329 29.19 4.05 -13.32
C SER A 329 28.06 3.34 -14.07
N ASP A 330 28.18 2.04 -14.33
CA ASP A 330 27.16 1.29 -15.06
C ASP A 330 26.04 0.84 -14.12
N ALA A 331 26.36 0.51 -12.87
CA ALA A 331 25.38 0.28 -11.81
C ALA A 331 24.48 1.51 -11.62
N ARG A 332 25.05 2.73 -11.63
CA ARG A 332 24.25 3.96 -11.57
C ARG A 332 23.31 4.12 -12.76
N LYS A 333 23.76 3.84 -13.99
CA LYS A 333 22.89 3.88 -15.19
C LYS A 333 21.76 2.85 -15.11
N VAL A 334 22.06 1.65 -14.60
CA VAL A 334 21.07 0.58 -14.39
C VAL A 334 20.03 1.01 -13.35
N CYS A 335 20.45 1.60 -12.23
CA CYS A 335 19.54 2.10 -11.20
C CYS A 335 18.73 3.32 -11.68
N ALA A 336 19.32 4.18 -12.50
CA ALA A 336 18.69 5.35 -13.12
C ALA A 336 17.78 5.04 -14.32
N GLY A 337 17.48 3.76 -14.57
CA GLY A 337 16.66 3.29 -15.68
C GLY A 337 15.20 3.80 -15.66
N PRO A 338 14.31 3.24 -16.51
CA PRO A 338 12.99 3.81 -16.81
C PRO A 338 12.04 4.00 -15.63
N ASN A 339 12.29 3.37 -14.48
CA ASN A 339 11.50 3.49 -13.25
C ASN A 339 11.97 4.64 -12.33
N GLY A 340 12.97 5.43 -12.73
CA GLY A 340 13.36 6.66 -12.01
C GLY A 340 14.11 6.45 -10.68
N GLY A 341 14.79 5.32 -10.50
CA GLY A 341 15.64 5.06 -9.32
C GLY A 341 17.01 5.75 -9.37
N ASP A 342 17.84 5.54 -8.34
CA ASP A 342 19.28 5.86 -8.34
C ASP A 342 20.00 4.85 -7.42
N LEU A 343 21.33 4.88 -7.37
CA LEU A 343 22.09 4.09 -6.40
C LEU A 343 21.63 4.42 -4.98
N VAL A 344 21.45 3.35 -4.19
CA VAL A 344 20.98 3.46 -2.81
C VAL A 344 21.95 4.31 -1.99
N LYS A 345 21.41 5.31 -1.28
CA LYS A 345 22.18 6.10 -0.32
C LYS A 345 21.98 5.48 1.05
N ILE A 346 23.05 5.00 1.65
CA ILE A 346 22.99 4.44 3.01
C ILE A 346 22.85 5.61 3.98
N VAL A 347 21.64 5.78 4.54
CA VAL A 347 21.32 6.90 5.43
C VAL A 347 21.46 6.57 6.92
N ASN A 348 21.46 5.28 7.29
CA ASN A 348 21.65 4.82 8.67
C ASN A 348 22.19 3.37 8.74
N ASP A 349 22.59 2.94 9.94
CA ASP A 349 23.18 1.61 10.20
C ASP A 349 22.17 0.47 10.01
N GLU A 350 20.87 0.75 10.16
CA GLU A 350 19.81 -0.23 9.90
C GLU A 350 19.65 -0.50 8.41
N MET A 351 19.64 0.53 7.56
CA MET A 351 19.62 0.37 6.11
C MET A 351 20.84 -0.40 5.63
N ASN A 352 22.02 -0.12 6.22
CA ASN A 352 23.22 -0.91 5.99
C ASN A 352 23.01 -2.39 6.37
N THR A 353 22.46 -2.65 7.55
CA THR A 353 22.20 -4.02 8.05
C THR A 353 21.16 -4.76 7.19
N PHE A 354 20.08 -4.07 6.80
CA PHE A 354 19.03 -4.57 5.93
C PHE A 354 19.56 -4.95 4.55
N ILE A 355 20.33 -4.06 3.88
CA ILE A 355 20.91 -4.35 2.57
C ILE A 355 21.90 -5.52 2.66
N ASN A 356 22.74 -5.55 3.69
CA ASN A 356 23.67 -6.65 3.92
C ASN A 356 22.94 -7.99 4.12
N GLY A 357 21.87 -8.00 4.92
CA GLY A 357 21.05 -9.19 5.19
C GLY A 357 20.33 -9.73 3.96
N GLU A 358 19.71 -8.86 3.14
CA GLU A 358 18.99 -9.28 1.94
C GLU A 358 19.94 -9.65 0.78
N SER A 359 21.13 -9.05 0.70
CA SER A 359 22.09 -9.36 -0.37
C SER A 359 22.64 -10.78 -0.31
N LYS A 360 22.67 -11.42 0.88
CA LYS A 360 23.30 -12.73 1.14
C LYS A 360 24.67 -12.89 0.47
N ALA A 361 25.43 -11.81 0.27
CA ALA A 361 26.51 -11.77 -0.71
C ALA A 361 27.62 -12.80 -0.39
N PRO A 362 27.84 -13.83 -1.23
CA PRO A 362 28.97 -14.73 -1.01
C PRO A 362 30.27 -14.20 -1.65
N ARG A 363 30.25 -13.22 -2.57
CA ARG A 363 31.45 -12.82 -3.33
C ARG A 363 31.40 -11.39 -3.91
N GLY A 364 31.71 -10.38 -3.10
CA GLY A 364 32.11 -9.04 -3.57
C GLY A 364 31.32 -7.85 -3.02
N PRO A 365 31.85 -6.62 -3.12
CA PRO A 365 31.24 -5.42 -2.58
C PRO A 365 30.05 -4.90 -3.42
N LEU A 366 29.07 -4.27 -2.75
CA LEU A 366 27.92 -3.63 -3.40
C LEU A 366 28.21 -2.17 -3.77
N CYS A 367 27.62 -1.70 -4.89
CA CYS A 367 27.67 -0.29 -5.30
C CYS A 367 26.60 0.53 -4.58
N PHE A 368 26.96 1.71 -4.08
CA PHE A 368 26.05 2.64 -3.38
C PHE A 368 26.38 4.09 -3.72
N GLY A 369 25.44 5.00 -3.48
CA GLY A 369 25.61 6.45 -3.63
C GLY A 369 26.06 7.10 -2.32
N VAL A 370 27.10 7.91 -2.33
CA VAL A 370 27.63 8.57 -1.12
C VAL A 370 26.97 9.92 -0.85
N ASN A 371 26.78 10.23 0.43
CA ASN A 371 26.65 11.59 0.95
C ASN A 371 27.99 11.97 1.60
N ALA A 372 28.43 13.24 1.47
CA ALA A 372 29.78 13.69 1.85
C ALA A 372 30.17 13.40 3.32
N ASN A 373 29.20 13.21 4.21
CA ASN A 373 29.41 12.90 5.63
C ASN A 373 29.61 11.40 5.95
N VAL A 374 29.47 10.49 4.98
CA VAL A 374 29.50 9.02 5.18
C VAL A 374 30.88 8.40 4.86
N GLN A 375 31.83 9.17 4.31
CA GLN A 375 33.17 8.68 3.95
C GLN A 375 33.93 8.01 5.13
N LEU A 376 33.63 8.39 6.38
CA LEU A 376 34.32 7.84 7.55
C LEU A 376 33.74 6.52 8.06
N ARG A 377 32.45 6.22 7.83
CA ARG A 377 31.80 4.99 8.37
C ARG A 377 31.79 3.83 7.38
N ALA A 378 31.61 4.09 6.08
CA ALA A 378 31.59 3.04 5.06
C ALA A 378 32.95 2.34 4.88
N ARG A 379 34.08 3.04 5.13
CA ARG A 379 35.43 2.47 5.06
C ARG A 379 35.70 1.33 6.05
N ASN A 380 34.94 1.24 7.14
CA ASN A 380 35.12 0.20 8.17
C ASN A 380 34.34 -1.09 7.89
N SER A 381 33.59 -1.18 6.80
CA SER A 381 32.91 -2.41 6.38
C SER A 381 33.42 -2.87 5.01
N SER A 382 33.96 -4.08 4.94
CA SER A 382 34.62 -4.68 3.76
C SER A 382 33.73 -4.88 2.52
N ASN A 383 32.46 -4.49 2.59
CA ASN A 383 31.41 -4.96 1.69
C ASN A 383 30.94 -3.89 0.69
N TRP A 384 31.63 -2.74 0.59
CA TRP A 384 31.11 -1.59 -0.16
C TRP A 384 32.14 -0.94 -1.08
N VAL A 385 31.69 -0.50 -2.25
CA VAL A 385 32.46 0.35 -3.18
C VAL A 385 31.60 1.57 -3.53
N GLY A 386 32.06 2.76 -3.13
CA GLY A 386 31.39 4.04 -3.40
C GLY A 386 32.33 5.02 -4.09
N ARG A 387 31.77 5.95 -4.86
CA ARG A 387 32.46 7.13 -5.41
C ARG A 387 31.66 8.38 -5.13
#